data_AF-A0A5K1DUD0-F1
#
_entry.id   AF-A0A5K1DUD0-F1
#
_cell.length_a   1.000
_cell.length_b   1.000
_cell.length_c   1.000
_cell.angle_alpha   90.00
_cell.angle_beta   90.00
_cell.angle_gamma   90.00
#
_symmetry.space_group_name_H-M   'P 1'
#
loop_
_entity.id
_entity.type
_entity.pdbx_description
1 polymer ?
#
loop_
_entity_poly.entity_id
_entity_poly.type
_entity_poly.pdbx_seq_one_letter_code
_entity_poly.pdbx_strand_id
1 'polypeptide(L)' 'LDGVIMPPDGPDSWPESAPTAQWLIFYELDGVTLRGSGSVQGRGQKWWNLPCKPHR' A
#
# COMPACT_ATOMS: atom_id res chain seq x y z
N LEU A 1 -10.64 14.19 -4.20
CA LEU A 1 -10.39 12.75 -3.99
C LEU A 1 -11.42 12.24 -3.01
N ASP A 2 -12.53 11.71 -3.51
CA ASP A 2 -13.72 11.46 -2.67
C ASP A 2 -14.13 9.97 -2.69
N GLY A 3 -13.25 9.11 -3.21
CA GLY A 3 -13.37 7.66 -3.19
C GLY A 3 -12.40 7.00 -2.21
N VAL A 4 -12.19 5.69 -2.38
CA VAL A 4 -11.27 4.91 -1.54
C VAL A 4 -10.04 4.49 -2.34
N ILE A 5 -8.85 4.87 -1.88
CA ILE A 5 -7.57 4.37 -2.38
C ILE A 5 -7.25 3.07 -1.64
N MET A 6 -7.13 1.97 -2.38
CA MET A 6 -6.92 0.64 -1.82
C MET A 6 -5.85 -0.12 -2.63
N PRO A 7 -4.88 -0.80 -1.98
CA PRO A 7 -4.02 -1.74 -2.68
C PRO A 7 -4.73 -3.07 -3.02
N PRO A 8 -4.04 -3.99 -3.72
CA PRO A 8 -4.44 -5.39 -3.80
C PRO A 8 -4.62 -6.05 -2.41
N ASP A 9 -5.26 -7.21 -2.36
CA ASP A 9 -5.68 -7.84 -1.11
C ASP A 9 -4.61 -8.74 -0.48
N GLY A 10 -3.59 -8.11 0.08
CA GLY A 10 -2.45 -8.77 0.73
C GLY A 10 -1.37 -9.25 -0.23
N PRO A 11 -0.25 -9.77 0.31
CA PRO A 11 1.01 -10.01 -0.40
C PRO A 11 0.87 -10.88 -1.66
N ASP A 12 0.03 -11.92 -1.61
CA ASP A 12 -0.16 -12.85 -2.75
C ASP A 12 -0.88 -12.22 -3.95
N SER A 13 -1.53 -11.07 -3.75
CA SER A 13 -2.24 -10.34 -4.81
C SER A 13 -1.38 -9.26 -5.47
N TRP A 14 -0.13 -9.05 -5.03
CA TRP A 14 0.75 -8.09 -5.66
C TRP A 14 1.32 -8.66 -6.97
N PRO A 15 1.46 -7.83 -8.02
CA PRO A 15 2.14 -8.25 -9.24
C PRO A 15 3.59 -8.62 -8.92
N GLU A 16 4.08 -9.76 -9.40
CA GLU A 16 5.49 -10.16 -9.24
C GLU A 16 6.46 -9.14 -9.85
N SER A 17 6.01 -8.41 -10.89
CA SER A 17 6.76 -7.36 -11.56
C SER A 17 6.83 -6.05 -10.78
N ALA A 18 6.00 -5.87 -9.76
CA ALA A 18 6.02 -4.71 -8.90
C ALA A 18 6.85 -5.06 -7.65
N PRO A 19 7.79 -4.20 -7.22
CA PRO A 19 8.45 -4.44 -5.95
C PRO A 19 7.36 -4.44 -4.86
N THR A 20 7.19 -5.57 -4.18
CA THR A 20 6.09 -5.81 -3.21
C THR A 20 6.02 -4.79 -2.07
N ALA A 21 7.09 -4.02 -1.87
CA ALA A 21 7.17 -2.93 -0.89
C ALA A 21 6.60 -1.59 -1.38
N GLN A 22 6.22 -1.47 -2.66
CA GLN A 22 5.81 -0.20 -3.26
C GLN A 22 4.28 -0.13 -3.38
N TRP A 23 3.63 0.29 -2.30
CA TRP A 23 2.17 0.44 -2.25
C TRP A 23 1.71 1.81 -2.80
N LEU A 24 2.22 2.90 -2.26
CA LEU A 24 1.85 4.26 -2.65
C LEU A 24 3.10 5.13 -2.63
N ILE A 25 3.61 5.46 -3.82
CA ILE A 25 4.86 6.20 -3.98
C ILE A 25 4.60 7.55 -4.61
N PHE A 26 5.21 8.56 -4.02
CA PHE A 26 5.39 9.89 -4.58
C PHE A 26 6.89 10.10 -4.75
N TYR A 27 7.37 10.29 -5.98
CA TYR A 27 8.80 10.39 -6.28
C TYR A 27 9.05 11.58 -7.21
N GLU A 28 10.12 12.35 -6.92
CA GLU A 28 10.54 13.54 -7.68
C GLU A 28 9.41 14.53 -7.99
N LEU A 29 8.66 14.93 -6.95
CA LEU A 29 7.57 15.90 -7.07
C LEU A 29 7.99 17.26 -6.50
N ASP A 30 7.67 18.33 -7.22
CA ASP A 30 7.75 19.71 -6.74
C ASP A 30 6.33 20.32 -6.69
N GLY A 31 5.98 20.97 -5.59
CA GLY A 31 4.70 21.69 -5.43
C GLY A 31 3.41 20.85 -5.37
N VAL A 32 3.46 19.56 -5.04
CA VAL A 32 2.25 18.70 -5.07
C VAL A 32 1.40 18.79 -3.80
N THR A 33 0.07 18.89 -3.99
CA THR A 33 -0.93 18.90 -2.93
C THR A 33 -2.03 17.87 -3.22
N LEU A 34 -2.26 16.95 -2.28
CA LEU A 34 -3.32 15.93 -2.36
C LEU A 34 -4.54 16.38 -1.52
N ARG A 35 -5.72 16.56 -2.14
CA ARG A 35 -6.94 17.04 -1.45
C ARG A 35 -8.18 16.22 -1.80
N GLY A 36 -9.06 16.06 -0.82
CA GLY A 36 -10.36 15.41 -0.96
C GLY A 36 -10.88 14.89 0.38
N SER A 37 -12.13 14.42 0.40
CA SER A 37 -12.79 13.85 1.59
C SER A 37 -12.81 12.32 1.62
N GLY A 38 -12.13 11.67 0.66
CA GLY A 38 -12.03 10.23 0.51
C GLY A 38 -11.13 9.57 1.56
N SER A 39 -10.93 8.26 1.41
CA SER A 39 -10.21 7.43 2.38
C SER A 39 -9.05 6.67 1.75
N VAL A 40 -8.00 6.42 2.53
CA VAL A 40 -6.91 5.51 2.16
C VAL A 40 -7.02 4.27 3.04
N GLN A 41 -7.31 3.11 2.44
CA GLN A 41 -7.43 1.84 3.14
C GLN A 41 -6.26 0.93 2.78
N GLY A 42 -5.29 0.77 3.69
CA GLY A 42 -4.03 0.08 3.39
C GLY A 42 -4.07 -1.45 3.36
N ARG A 43 -5.17 -2.10 3.74
CA ARG A 43 -5.31 -3.58 3.78
C ARG A 43 -4.14 -4.30 4.47
N GLY A 44 -3.63 -3.73 5.56
CA GLY A 44 -2.42 -4.21 6.26
C GLY A 44 -2.57 -5.57 6.96
N GLN A 45 -3.80 -6.03 7.24
CA GLN A 45 -4.02 -7.23 8.05
C GLN A 45 -3.29 -8.48 7.53
N LYS A 46 -3.38 -8.75 6.23
CA LYS A 46 -2.70 -9.91 5.63
C LYS A 46 -1.18 -9.77 5.63
N TRP A 47 -0.67 -8.53 5.52
CA TRP A 47 0.75 -8.24 5.63
C TRP A 47 1.28 -8.48 7.05
N TRP A 48 0.54 -8.08 8.08
CA TRP A 48 0.91 -8.31 9.48
C TRP A 48 0.78 -9.77 9.91
N ASN A 49 -0.10 -10.54 9.25
CA ASN A 49 -0.29 -11.96 9.50
C ASN A 49 0.73 -12.85 8.77
N LEU A 50 1.64 -12.27 7.98
CA LEU A 50 2.71 -13.05 7.38
C LEU A 50 3.54 -13.71 8.48
N PRO A 51 3.90 -15.00 8.33
CA PRO A 51 4.69 -15.69 9.33
C PRO A 51 6.00 -14.94 9.54
N CYS A 52 6.22 -14.45 10.77
CA CYS A 52 7.47 -13.81 11.14
C CYS A 52 8.63 -14.77 10.84
N LYS A 53 9.71 -14.25 10.26
CA LYS A 53 11.04 -14.87 10.37
C LYS A 53 11.22 -15.32 11.82
N PRO A 54 11.78 -16.53 12.06
CA PRO A 54 11.77 -17.16 13.38
C PRO A 54 12.27 -16.17 14.42
N HIS A 55 11.42 -15.86 15.40
CA HIS A 55 11.85 -15.20 16.61
C HIS A 55 12.79 -16.20 17.32
N ARG A 56 14.10 -16.00 17.16
CA ARG A 56 15.12 -16.60 18.02
C ARG A 56 15.46 -15.60 19.11
#